data_AF-A0A8S3IQJ5-F1
#
_entry.id   AF-A0A8S3IQJ5-F1
#
_cell.length_a   1.000
_cell.length_b   1.000
_cell.length_c   1.000
_cell.angle_alpha   90.00
_cell.angle_beta   90.00
_cell.angle_gamma   90.00
#
_symmetry.space_group_name_H-M   'P 1'
#
loop_
_entity.id
_entity.type
_entity.pdbx_description
1 polymer ?
#
loop_
_entity_poly.entity_id
_entity_poly.type
_entity_poly.pdbx_seq_one_letter_code
_entity_poly.pdbx_strand_id
1 'polypeptide(L)'
;QEECKKALNNHVRTSISVREHYKQHVLKKWTQPAINAFYKFCFHQQVVPDMSIVIGCVKLFGSKESVTEVENEYYREQAKQSEQARLMAIARDIIWAFEKDDKNWEKYVPELNALIEDAYTSQLETVSITGI
;
A
#
# COMPACT_ATOMS: atom_id res chain seq x y z
N GLN A 1 24.46 10.20 30.22
CA GLN A 1 23.49 10.23 29.09
C GLN A 1 23.90 9.28 27.96
N GLU A 2 25.19 9.20 27.61
CA GLU A 2 25.74 8.23 26.64
C GLU A 2 25.34 6.77 26.90
N GLU A 3 25.44 6.30 28.15
CA GLU A 3 25.19 4.91 28.53
C GLU A 3 23.73 4.51 28.37
N CYS A 4 22.81 5.42 28.64
CA CYS A 4 21.37 5.20 28.48
C CYS A 4 21.01 5.07 26.99
N LYS A 5 21.64 5.91 26.14
CA LYS A 5 21.52 5.83 24.67
C LYS A 5 22.08 4.52 24.12
N LYS A 6 23.23 4.06 24.65
CA LYS A 6 23.84 2.77 24.29
C LYS A 6 23.00 1.58 24.75
N ALA A 7 22.47 1.61 25.97
CA ALA A 7 21.60 0.57 26.49
C ALA A 7 20.30 0.47 25.70
N LEU A 8 19.71 1.61 25.32
CA LEU A 8 18.53 1.66 24.46
C LEU A 8 18.82 1.10 23.06
N ASN A 9 19.92 1.54 22.42
CA ASN A 9 20.32 1.03 21.11
C ASN A 9 20.67 -0.46 21.13
N ASN A 10 21.30 -0.95 22.20
CA ASN A 10 21.57 -2.38 22.36
C ASN A 10 20.29 -3.16 22.60
N HIS A 11 19.36 -2.67 23.43
CA HIS A 11 18.07 -3.31 23.65
C HIS A 11 17.24 -3.37 22.37
N VAL A 12 17.21 -2.28 21.60
CA VAL A 12 16.60 -2.24 20.26
C VAL A 12 17.28 -3.26 19.35
N ARG A 13 18.61 -3.31 19.30
CA ARG A 13 19.36 -4.30 18.49
C ARG A 13 19.14 -5.75 18.91
N THR A 14 19.12 -6.07 20.20
CA THR A 14 18.94 -7.44 20.69
C THR A 14 17.49 -7.90 20.61
N SER A 15 16.54 -6.97 20.68
CA SER A 15 15.12 -7.24 20.37
C SER A 15 14.92 -7.50 18.88
N ILE A 16 15.64 -6.79 18.01
CA ILE A 16 15.58 -6.94 16.55
C ILE A 16 16.37 -8.18 16.08
N SER A 17 17.43 -8.61 16.78
CA SER A 17 18.24 -9.77 16.38
C SER A 17 17.55 -11.13 16.55
N VAL A 18 16.30 -11.16 17.01
CA VAL A 18 15.48 -12.36 17.09
C VAL A 18 14.19 -12.12 16.30
N ARG A 19 14.17 -12.65 15.06
CA ARG A 19 13.05 -12.69 14.09
C ARG A 19 13.10 -11.57 13.04
N GLU A 20 13.95 -11.73 12.02
CA GLU A 20 13.81 -10.92 10.80
C GLU A 20 12.90 -11.66 9.82
N HIS A 21 11.60 -11.34 9.85
CA HIS A 21 10.77 -11.46 8.66
C HIS A 21 10.65 -10.07 8.05
N TYR A 22 11.14 -9.94 6.81
CA TYR A 22 11.25 -8.69 6.09
C TYR A 22 10.24 -8.63 4.96
N LYS A 23 9.47 -7.55 4.92
CA LYS A 23 8.60 -7.20 3.78
C LYS A 23 8.63 -5.71 3.53
N GLN A 24 8.68 -5.36 2.24
CA GLN A 24 8.68 -3.98 1.75
C GLN A 24 7.34 -3.69 1.07
N HIS A 25 6.75 -2.58 1.48
CA HIS A 25 5.48 -2.10 0.94
C HIS A 25 5.62 -0.69 0.40
N VAL A 26 4.90 -0.39 -0.69
CA VAL A 26 4.90 0.94 -1.32
C VAL A 26 3.73 1.75 -0.77
N LEU A 27 4.05 2.85 -0.10
CA LEU A 27 3.10 3.78 0.52
C LEU A 27 2.86 5.05 -0.30
N LYS A 28 3.55 5.24 -1.44
CA LYS A 28 3.50 6.48 -2.23
C LYS A 28 2.09 6.93 -2.64
N LYS A 29 1.14 5.99 -2.75
CA LYS A 29 -0.26 6.25 -3.12
C LYS A 29 -1.21 6.40 -1.95
N TRP A 30 -0.73 6.23 -0.72
CA TRP A 30 -1.59 6.20 0.46
C TRP A 30 -1.86 7.61 0.96
N THR A 31 -3.09 7.85 1.41
CA THR A 31 -3.44 9.09 2.08
C THR A 31 -2.79 9.16 3.46
N GLN A 32 -2.50 10.37 3.97
CA GLN A 32 -1.93 10.54 5.30
C GLN A 32 -2.75 9.86 6.42
N PRO A 33 -4.10 9.89 6.41
CA PRO A 33 -4.90 9.13 7.36
C PRO A 33 -4.68 7.61 7.28
N ALA A 34 -4.59 7.04 6.08
CA ALA A 34 -4.35 5.60 5.89
C ALA A 34 -2.95 5.21 6.37
N ILE A 35 -1.94 6.04 6.08
CA ILE A 35 -0.59 5.89 6.62
C ILE A 35 -0.64 5.85 8.15
N ASN A 36 -1.29 6.85 8.78
CA ASN A 36 -1.39 6.92 10.24
C ASN A 36 -2.12 5.70 10.86
N ALA A 37 -3.19 5.22 10.22
CA ALA A 37 -3.92 4.02 10.66
C ALA A 37 -3.03 2.77 10.61
N PHE A 38 -2.28 2.60 9.53
CA PHE A 38 -1.32 1.51 9.37
C PHE A 38 -0.20 1.54 10.42
N TYR A 39 0.35 2.72 10.72
CA TYR A 39 1.35 2.85 11.79
C TYR A 39 0.78 2.44 13.14
N LYS A 40 -0.43 2.90 13.49
CA LYS A 40 -1.09 2.49 14.74
C LYS A 40 -1.26 0.97 14.80
N PHE A 41 -1.61 0.34 13.69
CA PHE A 41 -1.73 -1.12 13.61
C PHE A 41 -0.37 -1.81 13.80
N CYS A 42 0.70 -1.31 13.17
CA CYS A 42 2.06 -1.83 13.38
C CYS A 42 2.46 -1.79 14.86
N PHE A 43 2.22 -0.66 15.54
CA PHE A 43 2.50 -0.52 16.97
C PHE A 43 1.69 -1.50 17.82
N HIS A 44 0.40 -1.70 17.50
CA HIS A 44 -0.44 -2.66 18.19
C HIS A 44 0.09 -4.10 18.05
N GLN A 45 0.59 -4.42 16.85
CA GLN A 45 1.16 -5.71 16.52
C GLN A 45 2.63 -5.88 16.94
N GLN A 46 3.21 -4.90 17.64
CA GLN A 46 4.62 -4.89 18.03
C GLN A 46 5.58 -5.08 16.84
N VAL A 47 5.19 -4.55 15.68
CA VAL A 47 6.00 -4.48 14.46
C VAL A 47 6.63 -3.09 14.40
N VAL A 48 7.93 -3.03 14.13
CA VAL A 48 8.68 -1.79 13.92
C VAL A 48 8.68 -1.47 12.43
N PRO A 49 7.99 -0.41 12.00
CA PRO A 49 8.06 0.10 10.63
C PRO A 49 9.28 1.03 10.44
N ASP A 50 10.14 0.73 9.47
CA ASP A 50 11.24 1.59 9.00
C ASP A 50 10.86 2.21 7.65
N MET A 51 10.67 3.52 7.63
CA MET A 51 10.20 4.24 6.45
C MET A 51 11.36 4.82 5.65
N SER A 52 11.37 4.53 4.35
CA SER A 52 12.10 5.33 3.39
C SER A 52 11.17 6.37 2.77
N ILE A 53 11.19 7.59 3.31
CA ILE A 53 10.40 8.74 2.81
C ILE A 53 10.75 9.04 1.34
N VAL A 54 12.03 8.90 0.98
CA VAL A 54 12.53 9.18 -0.38
C VAL A 54 11.92 8.22 -1.42
N ILE A 55 11.73 6.95 -1.05
CA ILE A 55 11.24 5.91 -1.96
C ILE A 55 9.73 5.68 -1.75
N GLY A 56 9.12 6.30 -0.73
CA GLY A 56 7.73 6.06 -0.35
C GLY A 56 7.50 4.59 0.02
N CYS A 57 8.46 3.96 0.70
CA CYS A 57 8.39 2.56 1.09
C CYS A 57 8.47 2.40 2.60
N VAL A 58 7.87 1.34 3.13
CA VAL A 58 8.02 0.92 4.52
C VAL A 58 8.54 -0.51 4.58
N LYS A 59 9.48 -0.74 5.48
CA LYS A 59 10.02 -2.06 5.83
C LYS A 59 9.48 -2.45 7.20
N LEU A 60 9.02 -3.68 7.35
CA LEU A 60 8.45 -4.17 8.61
C LEU A 60 9.43 -5.11 9.31
N PHE A 61 9.61 -4.89 10.62
CA PHE A 61 10.47 -5.72 11.47
C PHE A 61 9.69 -6.22 12.68
N GLY A 62 9.68 -7.53 12.91
CA GLY A 62 8.97 -8.12 14.02
C GLY A 62 8.86 -9.63 13.88
N SER A 63 8.05 -10.25 14.74
CA SER A 63 7.79 -11.69 14.61
C SER A 63 7.14 -12.04 13.27
N LYS A 64 7.39 -13.26 12.75
CA LYS A 64 6.76 -13.73 11.51
C LYS A 64 5.23 -13.59 11.54
N GLU A 65 4.61 -13.98 12.65
CA GLU A 65 3.16 -13.90 12.86
C GLU A 65 2.68 -12.45 12.82
N SER A 66 3.29 -11.58 13.63
CA SER A 66 2.96 -10.16 13.69
C SER A 66 3.15 -9.45 12.34
N VAL A 67 4.25 -9.73 11.63
CA VAL A 67 4.51 -9.15 10.30
C VAL A 67 3.48 -9.65 9.30
N THR A 68 3.10 -10.92 9.34
CA THR A 68 2.06 -11.48 8.47
C THR A 68 0.70 -10.84 8.74
N GLU A 69 0.36 -10.57 10.01
CA GLU A 69 -0.88 -9.86 10.35
C GLU A 69 -0.88 -8.42 9.82
N VAL A 70 0.24 -7.71 9.95
CA VAL A 70 0.40 -6.36 9.38
C VAL A 70 0.36 -6.38 7.85
N GLU A 71 0.94 -7.38 7.19
CA GLU A 71 0.82 -7.56 5.74
C GLU A 71 -0.63 -7.76 5.31
N ASN A 72 -1.38 -8.60 6.02
CA ASN A 72 -2.78 -8.84 5.70
C ASN A 72 -3.61 -7.55 5.84
N GLU A 73 -3.35 -6.76 6.88
CA GLU A 73 -4.02 -5.47 7.06
C GLU A 73 -3.63 -4.46 5.98
N TYR A 74 -2.35 -4.46 5.56
CA TYR A 74 -1.89 -3.66 4.42
C TYR A 74 -2.69 -3.97 3.14
N TYR A 75 -2.86 -5.26 2.80
CA TYR A 75 -3.60 -5.64 1.59
C TYR A 75 -5.09 -5.29 1.69
N ARG A 76 -5.70 -5.43 2.87
CA ARG A 76 -7.10 -5.00 3.08
C ARG A 76 -7.28 -3.52 2.84
N GLU A 77 -6.36 -2.68 3.34
CA GLU A 77 -6.49 -1.24 3.20
C GLU A 77 -6.26 -0.78 1.75
N GLN A 78 -5.34 -1.44 1.02
CA GLN A 78 -5.23 -1.22 -0.43
C GLN A 78 -6.51 -1.56 -1.18
N ALA A 79 -7.13 -2.71 -0.87
CA ALA A 79 -8.37 -3.11 -1.52
C ALA A 79 -9.51 -2.11 -1.28
N LYS A 80 -9.62 -1.54 -0.06
CA LYS A 80 -10.59 -0.47 0.23
C LYS A 80 -10.33 0.78 -0.60
N GLN A 81 -9.07 1.18 -0.77
CA GLN A 81 -8.73 2.35 -1.58
C GLN A 81 -9.09 2.15 -3.05
N SER A 82 -8.76 0.99 -3.63
CA SER A 82 -9.16 0.66 -5.01
C SER A 82 -10.68 0.63 -5.19
N GLU A 83 -11.44 0.10 -4.22
CA GLU A 83 -12.91 0.12 -4.28
C GLU A 83 -13.46 1.55 -4.16
N GLN A 84 -12.87 2.40 -3.33
CA GLN A 84 -13.27 3.80 -3.24
C GLN A 84 -13.01 4.56 -4.55
N ALA A 85 -11.87 4.32 -5.19
CA ALA A 85 -11.56 4.88 -6.51
C ALA A 85 -12.59 4.43 -7.56
N ARG A 86 -12.96 3.15 -7.56
CA ARG A 86 -14.05 2.62 -8.39
C ARG A 86 -15.37 3.35 -8.18
N LEU A 87 -15.79 3.51 -6.93
CA LEU A 87 -17.04 4.17 -6.59
C LEU A 87 -17.02 5.65 -6.98
N MET A 88 -15.87 6.33 -6.89
CA MET A 88 -15.72 7.70 -7.37
C MET A 88 -15.81 7.80 -8.90
N ALA A 89 -15.24 6.84 -9.64
CA ALA A 89 -15.36 6.77 -11.09
C ALA A 89 -16.83 6.72 -11.51
N ILE A 90 -17.59 5.83 -10.86
CA ILE A 90 -19.04 5.67 -11.07
C ILE A 90 -19.79 6.96 -10.71
N ALA A 91 -19.49 7.56 -9.55
CA ALA A 91 -20.15 8.78 -9.10
C ALA A 91 -19.89 10.00 -10.01
N ARG A 92 -18.76 9.99 -10.74
CA ARG A 92 -18.37 11.06 -11.67
C ARG A 92 -18.81 10.80 -13.12
N ASP A 93 -19.53 9.71 -13.37
CA ASP A 93 -19.95 9.27 -14.70
C ASP A 93 -18.79 9.14 -15.70
N ILE A 94 -17.60 8.75 -15.20
CA ILE A 94 -16.43 8.51 -16.05
C ILE A 94 -16.52 7.10 -16.63
N ILE A 95 -16.46 7.00 -17.95
CA ILE A 95 -16.49 5.73 -18.67
C ILE A 95 -15.25 5.64 -19.56
N TRP A 96 -14.28 4.84 -19.13
CA TRP A 96 -13.16 4.46 -19.98
C TRP A 96 -13.60 3.48 -21.08
N ALA A 97 -13.12 3.71 -22.29
CA ALA A 97 -13.41 2.91 -23.48
C ALA A 97 -12.15 2.80 -24.36
N PHE A 98 -12.12 1.80 -25.23
CA PHE A 98 -11.07 1.63 -26.23
C PHE A 98 -11.65 1.63 -27.63
N GLU A 99 -10.83 2.07 -28.58
CA GLU A 99 -11.15 2.01 -30.00
C GLU A 99 -11.02 0.55 -30.48
N LYS A 100 -12.14 -0.02 -30.95
CA LYS A 100 -12.19 -1.39 -31.48
C LYS A 100 -11.91 -1.42 -32.98
N ASP A 101 -12.41 -0.43 -33.69
CA ASP A 101 -12.19 -0.15 -35.10
C ASP A 101 -12.35 1.37 -35.35
N ASP A 102 -12.03 1.85 -36.56
CA ASP A 102 -11.95 3.27 -36.95
C ASP A 102 -13.18 4.14 -36.60
N LYS A 103 -14.31 3.55 -36.19
CA LYS A 103 -15.52 4.29 -35.78
C LYS A 103 -16.23 3.75 -34.53
N ASN A 104 -15.80 2.63 -33.96
CA ASN A 104 -16.47 2.01 -32.83
C ASN A 104 -15.60 2.03 -31.57
N TRP A 105 -16.17 2.59 -30.51
CA TRP A 105 -15.61 2.56 -29.17
C TRP A 105 -16.35 1.52 -28.32
N GLU A 106 -15.60 0.65 -27.65
CA GLU A 106 -16.14 -0.34 -26.73
C GLU A 106 -15.74 0.00 -25.29
N LYS A 107 -16.71 -0.06 -24.38
CA LYS A 107 -16.50 0.27 -22.97
C LYS A 107 -15.72 -0.85 -22.29
N TYR A 108 -14.80 -0.50 -21.41
CA TYR A 108 -14.21 -1.49 -20.52
C TYR A 108 -15.25 -2.01 -19.52
N VAL A 109 -15.12 -3.28 -19.13
CA VAL A 109 -15.91 -3.87 -18.02
C VAL A 109 -15.69 -3.05 -16.74
N PRO A 110 -16.66 -3.00 -15.82
CA PRO A 110 -16.61 -2.13 -14.65
C PRO A 110 -15.30 -2.22 -13.83
N GLU A 111 -14.75 -3.43 -13.69
CA GLU A 111 -13.50 -3.70 -12.96
C GLU A 111 -12.29 -3.05 -13.65
N LEU A 112 -12.20 -3.14 -14.97
CA LEU A 112 -11.13 -2.50 -15.75
C LEU A 112 -11.29 -0.99 -15.79
N ASN A 113 -12.52 -0.50 -15.90
CA ASN A 113 -12.84 0.93 -15.87
C ASN A 113 -12.35 1.57 -14.55
N ALA A 114 -12.57 0.88 -13.44
CA ALA A 114 -12.07 1.26 -12.12
C ALA A 114 -10.54 1.32 -12.04
N LEU A 115 -9.89 0.27 -12.57
CA LEU A 115 -8.45 0.13 -12.54
C LEU A 115 -7.75 1.18 -13.41
N ILE A 116 -8.34 1.52 -14.56
CA ILE A 116 -7.85 2.59 -15.43
C ILE A 116 -8.07 3.96 -14.77
N GLU A 117 -9.23 4.21 -14.16
CA GLU A 117 -9.47 5.48 -13.45
C GLU A 117 -8.51 5.66 -12.26
N ASP A 118 -8.27 4.61 -11.47
CA ASP A 118 -7.30 4.65 -10.37
C ASP A 118 -5.88 4.93 -10.89
N ALA A 119 -5.49 4.29 -11.99
CA ALA A 119 -4.20 4.52 -12.62
C ALA A 119 -4.07 5.96 -13.15
N TYR A 120 -5.11 6.46 -13.83
CA TYR A 120 -5.17 7.81 -14.38
C TYR A 120 -5.10 8.88 -13.28
N THR A 121 -5.93 8.75 -12.24
CA THR A 121 -5.94 9.67 -11.09
C THR A 121 -4.64 9.61 -10.28
N SER A 122 -3.99 8.44 -10.24
CA SER A 122 -2.66 8.24 -9.67
C SER A 122 -1.50 8.74 -10.54
N GLN A 123 -1.79 9.33 -11.71
CA GLN A 123 -0.78 9.79 -12.69
C GLN A 123 0.19 8.69 -13.12
N LEU A 124 -0.30 7.45 -13.25
CA LEU A 124 0.48 6.37 -13.85
C LEU A 124 0.47 6.49 -15.36
N GLU A 125 1.65 6.33 -15.97
CA GLU A 125 1.79 6.34 -17.43
C GLU A 125 1.29 5.04 -18.09
N THR A 126 1.35 3.92 -17.36
CA THR A 126 0.92 2.61 -17.85
C THR A 126 0.26 1.81 -16.73
N VAL A 127 -0.71 0.97 -17.11
CA VAL A 127 -1.30 -0.04 -16.22
C VAL A 127 -1.18 -1.40 -16.89
N SER A 128 -0.56 -2.36 -16.20
CA SER A 128 -0.42 -3.72 -16.71
C SER A 128 -1.63 -4.54 -16.27
N ILE A 129 -2.44 -4.96 -17.23
CA ILE A 129 -3.58 -5.83 -17.00
C ILE A 129 -3.12 -7.26 -17.25
N THR A 130 -2.47 -7.87 -16.26
CA THR A 130 -2.07 -9.29 -16.32
C THR A 130 -2.93 -10.09 -15.35
N GLY A 131 -3.73 -11.03 -15.88
CA GLY A 131 -4.45 -12.03 -15.06
C GLY A 131 -5.96 -11.82 -14.84
N ILE A 132 -6.69 -11.25 -15.81
CA ILE A 132 -8.14 -11.46 -15.94
C ILE A 132 -8.37 -12.56 -16.97
#